data_AF-A0A7X5E4Q0-F1
#
_entry.id   AF-A0A7X5E4Q0-F1
#
_cell.length_a   1.000
_cell.length_b   1.000
_cell.length_c   1.000
_cell.angle_alpha   90.00
_cell.angle_beta   90.00
_cell.angle_gamma   90.00
#
_symmetry.space_group_name_H-M   'P 1'
#
loop_
_entity.id
_entity.type
_entity.pdbx_description
1 polymer ?
#
loop_
_entity_poly.entity_id
_entity_poly.type
_entity_poly.pdbx_seq_one_letter_code
_entity_poly.pdbx_strand_id
1 'polypeptide(L)' 'MKRFKAKDAIRATAKKRGVSEKEVRREIEKAIAQAWSDSSGKTAAMQREVPCAGGVPTPEELIEFVMEKVMQ' A
#
# COMPACT_ATOMS: atom_id res chain seq x y z
N MET A 1 21.72 -0.98 -0.59
CA MET A 1 20.68 0.04 -0.83
C MET A 1 19.90 0.28 0.46
N LYS A 2 19.44 1.50 0.71
CA LYS A 2 18.67 1.83 1.92
C LYS A 2 17.28 1.20 1.76
N ARG A 3 16.92 0.24 2.61
CA ARG A 3 15.57 -0.35 2.61
C ARG A 3 14.60 0.71 3.14
N PHE A 4 13.91 1.41 2.24
CA PHE A 4 12.86 2.34 2.63
C PHE A 4 11.69 1.51 3.17
N LYS A 5 11.28 1.76 4.41
CA LYS A 5 10.15 1.06 5.02
C LYS A 5 8.86 1.80 4.75
N ALA A 6 7.73 1.09 4.69
CA ALA A 6 6.42 1.72 4.50
C ALA A 6 6.15 2.83 5.54
N LYS A 7 6.55 2.61 6.79
CA LYS A 7 6.46 3.61 7.86
C LYS A 7 7.14 4.94 7.52
N ASP A 8 8.30 4.91 6.86
CA ASP A 8 9.02 6.12 6.48
C ASP A 8 8.31 6.88 5.36
N ALA A 9 7.73 6.16 4.39
CA ALA A 9 6.92 6.73 3.31
C ALA A 9 5.63 7.36 3.83
N ILE A 10 4.94 6.68 4.77
CA ILE A 10 3.73 7.18 5.42
C ILE A 10 4.05 8.47 6.20
N ARG A 11 5.10 8.46 7.03
CA ARG A 11 5.53 9.63 7.81
C ARG A 11 5.91 10.81 6.93
N ALA A 12 6.66 10.57 5.85
CA ALA A 12 7.04 11.62 4.90
C ALA A 12 5.81 12.23 4.21
N THR A 13 4.83 11.40 3.84
CA THR A 13 3.58 11.82 3.21
C THR A 13 2.72 12.64 4.17
N ALA A 14 2.58 12.19 5.41
CA ALA A 14 1.86 12.89 6.47
C ALA A 14 2.44 14.31 6.68
N LYS A 15 3.78 14.40 6.83
CA LYS A 15 4.47 15.68 6.98
C LYS A 15 4.29 16.59 5.77
N LYS A 16 4.42 16.06 4.55
CA LYS A 16 4.29 16.84 3.31
C LYS A 16 2.87 17.39 3.12
N ARG A 17 1.85 16.65 3.54
CA ARG A 17 0.44 17.02 3.38
C ARG A 17 -0.16 17.74 4.59
N GLY A 18 0.58 17.87 5.69
CA GLY A 18 0.07 18.50 6.92
C GLY A 18 -1.03 17.70 7.61
N VAL A 19 -1.02 16.37 7.47
CA VAL A 19 -2.03 15.46 8.05
C VAL A 19 -1.36 14.44 8.99
N SER A 20 -2.16 13.68 9.74
CA SER A 20 -1.63 12.63 10.62
C SER A 20 -1.22 11.38 9.83
N GLU A 21 -0.29 10.58 10.36
CA GLU A 21 0.02 9.28 9.75
C GLU A 21 -1.19 8.33 9.73
N LYS A 22 -2.09 8.46 10.72
CA LYS A 22 -3.34 7.69 10.77
C LYS A 22 -4.26 8.04 9.60
N GLU A 23 -4.34 9.33 9.26
CA GLU A 23 -5.11 9.80 8.10
C GLU A 23 -4.56 9.21 6.80
N VAL A 24 -3.23 9.22 6.63
CA VAL A 24 -2.58 8.63 5.47
C VAL A 24 -2.89 7.14 5.35
N ARG A 25 -2.79 6.37 6.46
CA ARG A 25 -3.15 4.94 6.48
C ARG A 25 -4.60 4.73 6.08
N ARG A 26 -5.53 5.49 6.68
CA ARG A 26 -6.97 5.39 6.40
C ARG A 26 -7.29 5.62 4.92
N GLU A 27 -6.69 6.63 4.30
CA GLU A 27 -6.93 6.90 2.88
C GLU A 27 -6.35 5.81 1.98
N ILE A 28 -5.19 5.23 2.35
CA ILE A 28 -4.64 4.07 1.64
C ILE A 28 -5.55 2.85 1.81
N GLU A 29 -6.05 2.57 3.02
CA GLU A 29 -6.99 1.47 3.28
C GLU A 29 -8.25 1.58 2.41
N LYS A 30 -8.82 2.79 2.28
CA LYS A 30 -9.96 3.03 1.38
C LYS A 30 -9.63 2.73 -0.07
N ALA A 31 -8.47 3.19 -0.54
CA ALA A 31 -8.01 2.94 -1.91
C ALA A 31 -7.79 1.44 -2.16
N ILE A 32 -7.22 0.72 -1.19
CA ILE A 32 -7.06 -0.73 -1.24
C ILE A 32 -8.43 -1.40 -1.30
N ALA A 33 -9.35 -1.06 -0.41
CA ALA A 33 -10.69 -1.65 -0.37
C ALA A 33 -11.43 -1.46 -1.71
N GLN A 34 -11.32 -0.26 -2.30
CA GLN A 34 -11.88 0.01 -3.62
C GLN A 34 -11.22 -0.87 -4.70
N ALA A 35 -9.89 -0.95 -4.72
CA ALA A 35 -9.17 -1.77 -5.69
C ALA A 35 -9.46 -3.29 -5.53
N TRP A 36 -9.65 -3.77 -4.30
CA TRP A 36 -9.93 -5.19 -4.02
C TRP A 36 -11.42 -5.55 -4.13
N SER A 37 -12.32 -4.56 -4.20
CA SER A 37 -13.76 -4.79 -4.38
C SER A 37 -14.12 -5.33 -5.77
N ASP A 38 -13.27 -5.09 -6.78
CA ASP A 38 -13.38 -5.70 -8.11
C ASP A 38 -12.04 -6.33 -8.50
N SER A 39 -11.91 -7.62 -8.23
CA SER A 39 -10.71 -8.41 -8.57
C SER A 39 -10.79 -9.03 -9.97
N SER A 40 -11.65 -8.51 -10.87
CA SER A 40 -11.82 -9.05 -12.22
C SER A 40 -10.96 -8.32 -13.26
N GLY A 41 -10.48 -9.06 -14.26
CA GLY A 41 -9.73 -8.48 -15.39
C GLY A 41 -8.21 -8.33 -15.17
N LYS A 42 -7.62 -7.27 -15.73
CA LYS A 42 -6.16 -7.10 -15.89
C LYS A 42 -5.40 -6.90 -14.57
N THR A 43 -6.08 -6.48 -13.50
CA THR A 43 -5.50 -6.20 -12.18
C THR A 43 -5.43 -7.43 -11.28
N ALA A 44 -6.19 -8.49 -11.60
CA ALA A 44 -6.30 -9.71 -10.81
C ALA A 44 -4.95 -10.42 -10.60
N ALA A 45 -4.10 -10.44 -11.63
CA ALA A 45 -2.79 -11.07 -11.57
C ALA A 45 -1.89 -10.39 -10.54
N MET A 46 -1.83 -9.05 -10.56
CA MET A 46 -1.04 -8.28 -9.61
C MET A 46 -1.59 -8.37 -8.19
N GLN A 47 -2.92 -8.32 -8.02
CA GLN A 47 -3.56 -8.43 -6.70
C GLN A 47 -3.26 -9.77 -6.00
N ARG A 48 -3.10 -10.86 -6.77
CA ARG A 48 -2.73 -12.18 -6.24
C ARG A 48 -1.28 -12.29 -5.79
N GLU A 49 -0.39 -11.46 -6.34
CA GLU A 49 1.02 -11.45 -5.95
C GLU A 49 1.27 -10.68 -4.65
N VAL A 50 0.37 -9.74 -4.29
CA VAL A 50 0.52 -8.93 -3.08
C VAL A 50 0.30 -9.83 -1.85
N PRO A 51 1.20 -9.79 -0.85
CA PRO A 51 0.97 -10.45 0.43
C PRO A 51 -0.31 -9.93 1.09
N CYS A 52 -1.28 -10.82 1.31
CA CYS A 52 -2.58 -10.49 1.89
C CYS A 52 -2.85 -11.40 3.10
N ALA A 53 -2.12 -11.22 4.21
CA ALA A 53 -2.22 -12.11 5.37
C ALA A 53 -3.65 -12.16 5.98
N GLY A 54 -4.50 -11.16 5.70
CA GLY A 54 -5.88 -11.06 6.17
C GLY A 54 -6.96 -10.89 5.07
N GLY A 55 -6.67 -11.26 3.82
CA GLY A 55 -7.62 -11.20 2.70
C GLY A 55 -7.47 -9.98 1.79
N VAL A 56 -7.48 -8.76 2.36
CA VAL A 56 -7.02 -7.54 1.68
C VAL A 56 -5.71 -7.08 2.30
N PRO A 57 -4.77 -6.50 1.54
CA PRO A 57 -3.49 -6.08 2.09
C PRO A 57 -3.66 -4.86 3.01
N THR A 58 -2.79 -4.75 3.99
CA THR A 58 -2.60 -3.53 4.77
C THR A 58 -1.86 -2.46 3.96
N PRO A 59 -1.96 -1.16 4.34
CA PRO A 59 -1.15 -0.11 3.72
C PRO A 59 0.34 -0.44 3.71
N GLU A 60 0.86 -0.98 4.82
CA GLU A 60 2.26 -1.37 4.93
C GLU A 60 2.63 -2.52 3.99
N GLU A 61 1.85 -3.62 3.95
CA GLU A 61 2.10 -4.74 3.05
C GLU A 61 2.12 -4.31 1.58
N LEU A 62 1.15 -3.49 1.17
CA LEU A 62 1.06 -3.02 -0.21
C LEU A 62 2.22 -2.08 -0.57
N ILE A 63 2.56 -1.14 0.30
CA ILE A 63 3.68 -0.22 0.05
C ILE A 63 4.99 -1.01 -0.07
N GLU A 64 5.27 -1.92 0.87
CA GLU A 64 6.51 -2.71 0.84
C GLU A 64 6.60 -3.57 -0.43
N PHE A 65 5.51 -4.25 -0.80
CA PHE A 65 5.45 -5.04 -2.03
C PHE A 65 5.70 -4.19 -3.28
N VAL A 66 5.01 -3.05 -3.43
CA VAL A 66 5.17 -2.17 -4.59
C VAL A 66 6.59 -1.59 -4.65
N MET A 67 7.16 -1.22 -3.50
CA MET A 67 8.53 -0.74 -3.42
C MET A 67 9.54 -1.80 -3.85
N GLU A 68 9.36 -3.05 -3.44
CA GLU A 68 10.20 -4.17 -3.88
C GLU A 68 10.03 -4.48 -5.37
N LYS A 69 8.83 -4.30 -5.93
CA LYS A 69 8.54 -4.57 -7.36
C LYS A 69 9.02 -3.46 -8.30
N VAL A 70 8.97 -2.19 -7.87
CA VAL A 70 9.35 -1.01 -8.69
C VAL A 70 10.85 -0.75 -8.66
N MET A 71 11.54 -1.10 -7.57
CA MET A 71 12.99 -0.91 -7.42
C MET A 71 13.82 -2.13 -7.86
N GLN A 72 13.24 -3.03 -8.66
CA GLN A 72 13.98 -4.15 -9.29
C GLN A 72 14.96 -3.67 -10.36
#